data_AF-A0A0P0XJZ6-F1
#
_entry.id   AF-A0A0P0XJZ6-F1
#
_cell.length_a   1.000
_cell.length_b   1.000
_cell.length_c   1.000
_cell.angle_alpha   90.00
_cell.angle_beta   90.00
_cell.angle_gamma   90.00
#
_symmetry.space_group_name_H-M   'P 1'
#
loop_
_entity.id
_entity.type
_entity.pdbx_description
1 polymer ?
#
loop_
_entity_poly.entity_id
_entity_poly.type
_entity_poly.pdbx_seq_one_letter_code
_entity_poly.pdbx_strand_id
1 'polypeptide(L)'
;MAFNTYRGHGQTPLFLSSIHGRAAATRYLLDHGSNPAIDKIVLPLHGAAVKGHCEIVELFLSKGVDVDLYSIAGTPLLAAAISGQHSTMKILLEHHADVGADMNFRDSNGVTCVMVAANHGSSVIMKCLLDAGANPNIPDEDNDLSKRKSAELKLQAREAFERNDYALAAIELSTSAHDKATLLANRSLCWLRLSTGIGAIADANMCRMLRPSWPKACYRQGAAFMFIKDYGKACEAFADGLKLDPANEDIKKALRDAEEAMKKDKMERRG
;
A
#
# COMPACT_ATOMS: atom_id res chain seq x y z
N MET A 1 22.10 8.03 3.37
CA MET A 1 21.50 9.39 3.37
C MET A 1 22.28 10.24 2.39
N ALA A 2 21.71 10.50 1.21
CA ALA A 2 22.23 11.50 0.29
C ALA A 2 21.06 12.39 -0.13
N PHE A 3 20.97 13.53 0.54
CA PHE A 3 20.20 14.71 0.15
C PHE A 3 20.88 15.36 -1.06
N ASN A 4 20.15 15.55 -2.16
CA ASN A 4 20.25 16.59 -3.20
C ASN A 4 20.04 16.01 -4.60
N THR A 5 18.97 16.44 -5.30
CA THR A 5 19.01 17.03 -6.66
C THR A 5 17.60 17.14 -7.28
N TYR A 6 16.85 18.22 -7.01
CA TYR A 6 15.81 18.71 -7.95
C TYR A 6 15.49 20.20 -7.79
N ARG A 7 16.46 21.01 -7.32
CA ARG A 7 16.34 22.48 -7.23
C ARG A 7 17.00 23.23 -8.40
N GLY A 8 17.23 22.55 -9.52
CA GLY A 8 18.07 23.06 -10.63
C GLY A 8 17.42 23.17 -12.01
N HIS A 9 16.12 22.91 -12.17
CA HIS A 9 15.47 22.93 -13.49
C HIS A 9 14.30 23.92 -13.54
N GLY A 10 14.46 24.98 -14.34
CA GLY A 10 13.38 25.48 -15.21
C GLY A 10 12.16 26.15 -14.58
N GLN A 11 12.16 26.55 -13.31
CA GLN A 11 11.04 27.34 -12.77
C GLN A 11 11.00 28.74 -13.37
N THR A 12 10.33 28.86 -14.51
CA THR A 12 10.11 30.15 -15.17
C THR A 12 9.24 31.05 -14.30
N PRO A 13 9.40 32.39 -14.40
CA PRO A 13 8.49 33.32 -13.73
C PRO A 13 7.01 33.01 -14.01
N LEU A 14 6.72 32.54 -15.23
CA LEU A 14 5.39 32.15 -15.67
C LEU A 14 4.87 30.91 -14.94
N PHE A 15 5.71 29.88 -14.75
CA PHE A 15 5.31 28.74 -13.93
C PHE A 15 5.02 29.16 -12.48
N LEU A 16 5.90 29.96 -11.89
CA LEU A 16 5.75 30.42 -10.50
C LEU A 16 4.49 31.25 -10.30
N SER A 17 4.18 32.18 -11.21
CA SER A 17 2.94 32.95 -11.13
C SER A 17 1.71 32.06 -11.26
N SER A 18 1.78 31.03 -12.10
CA SER A 18 0.67 30.13 -12.40
C SER A 18 0.36 29.19 -11.24
N ILE A 19 1.37 28.50 -10.70
CA ILE A 19 1.17 27.55 -9.59
C ILE A 19 0.74 28.26 -8.28
N HIS A 20 1.10 29.53 -8.12
CA HIS A 20 0.71 30.35 -6.96
C HIS A 20 -0.54 31.21 -7.18
N GLY A 21 -1.27 31.05 -8.30
CA GLY A 21 -2.54 31.74 -8.50
C GLY A 21 -2.42 33.25 -8.74
N ARG A 22 -1.28 33.74 -9.23
CA ARG A 22 -1.03 35.16 -9.50
C ARG A 22 -1.53 35.54 -10.89
N ALA A 23 -2.84 35.65 -11.07
CA ALA A 23 -3.47 35.89 -12.37
C ALA A 23 -2.94 37.14 -13.09
N ALA A 24 -2.84 38.29 -12.40
CA ALA A 24 -2.31 39.52 -12.97
C ALA A 24 -0.86 39.40 -13.46
N ALA A 25 0.00 38.75 -12.66
CA ALA A 25 1.39 38.51 -13.05
C ALA A 25 1.50 37.53 -14.22
N THR A 26 0.68 36.48 -14.22
CA THR A 26 0.62 35.49 -15.30
C THR A 26 0.21 36.15 -16.62
N ARG A 27 -0.82 37.01 -16.59
CA ARG A 27 -1.26 37.80 -17.75
C ARG A 27 -0.16 38.71 -18.26
N TYR A 28 0.45 39.49 -17.38
CA TYR A 28 1.56 40.38 -17.75
C TYR A 28 2.69 39.61 -18.43
N LEU A 29 3.11 38.48 -17.87
CA LEU A 29 4.18 37.65 -18.44
C LEU A 29 3.83 37.10 -19.83
N LEU A 30 2.58 36.64 -20.03
CA LEU A 30 2.09 36.16 -21.33
C LEU A 30 2.03 37.29 -22.37
N ASP A 31 1.54 38.47 -21.98
CA ASP A 31 1.45 39.64 -22.85
C ASP A 31 2.83 40.16 -23.29
N HIS A 32 3.88 39.85 -22.52
CA HIS A 32 5.28 40.21 -22.82
C HIS A 32 6.09 39.02 -23.40
N GLY A 33 5.41 38.04 -24.00
CA GLY A 33 6.05 37.00 -24.81
C GLY A 33 6.63 35.81 -24.04
N SER A 34 6.26 35.62 -22.76
CA SER A 34 6.64 34.40 -22.04
C SER A 34 6.01 33.18 -22.69
N ASN A 35 6.83 32.21 -23.10
CA ASN A 35 6.35 30.98 -23.72
C ASN A 35 5.86 29.97 -22.64
N PRO A 36 4.56 29.63 -22.59
CA PRO A 36 4.01 28.67 -21.63
C PRO A 36 4.46 27.22 -21.88
N ALA A 37 4.99 26.88 -23.05
CA ALA A 37 5.39 25.52 -23.41
C ALA A 37 6.92 25.30 -23.39
N ILE A 38 7.69 26.21 -22.77
CA ILE A 38 9.16 26.21 -22.90
C ILE A 38 9.85 25.02 -22.23
N ASP A 39 9.27 24.47 -21.16
CA ASP A 39 9.83 23.34 -20.42
C ASP A 39 8.76 22.26 -20.22
N LYS A 40 8.92 21.12 -20.91
CA LYS A 40 8.02 19.97 -20.81
C LYS A 40 7.95 19.35 -19.40
N ILE A 41 8.93 19.64 -18.55
CA ILE A 41 8.96 19.18 -17.16
C ILE A 41 8.12 20.10 -16.27
N VAL A 42 8.09 21.40 -16.56
CA VAL A 42 7.56 22.45 -15.67
C VAL A 42 6.57 23.33 -16.42
N LEU A 43 5.44 22.73 -16.81
CA LEU A 43 4.42 23.41 -17.60
C LEU A 43 3.48 24.25 -16.70
N PRO A 44 3.36 25.58 -16.94
CA PRO A 44 2.51 26.49 -16.16
C PRO A 44 1.03 26.11 -16.16
N LEU A 45 0.52 25.58 -17.28
CA LEU A 45 -0.86 25.12 -17.39
C LEU A 45 -1.13 23.95 -16.43
N HIS A 46 -0.25 22.95 -16.36
CA HIS A 46 -0.36 21.85 -15.39
C HIS A 46 -0.26 22.36 -13.95
N GLY A 47 0.64 23.30 -13.68
CA GLY A 47 0.74 23.93 -12.36
C GLY A 47 -0.56 24.60 -11.92
N ALA A 48 -1.20 25.36 -12.82
CA ALA A 48 -2.51 25.96 -12.58
C ALA A 48 -3.61 24.89 -12.43
N ALA A 49 -3.58 23.84 -13.26
CA ALA A 49 -4.54 22.74 -13.25
C ALA A 49 -4.52 21.94 -11.94
N VAL A 50 -3.32 21.56 -11.47
CA VAL A 50 -3.12 20.85 -10.18
C VAL A 50 -3.66 21.66 -9.00
N LYS A 51 -3.52 22.99 -9.05
CA LYS A 51 -3.91 23.88 -7.95
C LYS A 51 -5.34 24.41 -8.06
N GLY A 52 -6.04 24.11 -9.15
CA GLY A 52 -7.42 24.54 -9.34
C GLY A 52 -7.59 26.01 -9.72
N HIS A 53 -6.54 26.65 -10.24
CA HIS A 53 -6.55 28.09 -10.58
C HIS A 53 -7.29 28.33 -11.90
N CYS A 54 -8.62 28.23 -11.86
CA CYS A 54 -9.52 28.28 -13.01
C CYS A 54 -9.30 29.51 -13.91
N GLU A 55 -9.17 30.71 -13.33
CA GLU A 55 -8.90 31.96 -14.08
C GLU A 55 -7.60 31.87 -14.90
N ILE A 56 -6.57 31.24 -14.34
CA ILE A 56 -5.27 31.09 -15.01
C ILE A 56 -5.35 30.02 -16.11
N VAL A 57 -6.11 28.95 -15.87
CA VAL A 57 -6.35 27.93 -16.89
C VAL A 57 -7.10 28.52 -18.09
N GLU A 58 -8.21 29.23 -17.86
CA GLU A 58 -8.92 29.95 -18.93
C GLU A 58 -8.02 30.96 -19.65
N LEU A 59 -7.18 31.69 -18.90
CA LEU A 59 -6.21 32.61 -19.49
C LEU A 59 -5.25 31.89 -20.45
N PHE A 60 -4.65 30.78 -20.05
CA PHE A 60 -3.77 30.00 -20.92
C PHE A 60 -4.49 29.51 -22.18
N LEU A 61 -5.68 28.94 -22.02
CA LEU A 61 -6.47 28.43 -23.15
C LEU A 61 -6.88 29.55 -24.11
N SER A 62 -7.26 30.73 -23.59
CA SER A 62 -7.57 31.92 -24.40
C SER A 62 -6.36 32.47 -25.18
N LYS A 63 -5.14 32.19 -24.70
CA LYS A 63 -3.88 32.55 -25.38
C LYS A 63 -3.42 31.49 -26.39
N GLY A 64 -4.23 30.45 -26.63
CA GLY A 64 -3.95 29.39 -27.59
C GLY A 64 -2.92 28.37 -27.10
N VAL A 65 -2.72 28.24 -25.79
CA VAL A 65 -1.97 27.12 -25.24
C VAL A 65 -2.75 25.84 -25.53
N ASP A 66 -2.06 24.85 -26.07
CA ASP A 66 -2.64 23.53 -26.34
C ASP A 66 -3.25 22.96 -25.06
N VAL A 67 -4.53 22.62 -25.12
CA VAL A 67 -5.30 22.09 -23.98
C VAL A 67 -4.78 20.72 -23.55
N ASP A 68 -4.20 19.97 -24.50
CA ASP A 68 -3.66 18.62 -24.30
C ASP A 68 -2.13 18.61 -24.22
N LEU A 69 -1.52 19.76 -23.92
CA LEU A 69 -0.07 19.91 -23.80
C LEU A 69 0.49 18.83 -22.86
N TYR A 70 1.38 17.97 -23.37
CA TYR A 70 1.82 16.80 -22.63
C TYR A 70 3.04 17.08 -21.76
N SER A 71 2.98 16.67 -20.48
CA SER A 71 4.07 16.77 -19.48
C SER A 71 4.45 15.39 -18.92
N ILE A 72 5.45 15.36 -18.04
CA ILE A 72 5.77 14.15 -17.26
C ILE A 72 4.61 13.69 -16.35
N ALA A 73 3.67 14.59 -16.02
CA ALA A 73 2.47 14.31 -15.25
C ALA A 73 1.23 14.07 -16.15
N GLY A 74 1.44 13.84 -17.45
CA GLY A 74 0.39 13.68 -18.45
C GLY A 74 -0.19 15.02 -18.94
N THR A 75 -1.45 15.01 -19.36
CA THR A 75 -2.21 16.19 -19.82
C THR A 75 -2.66 17.07 -18.65
N PRO A 76 -3.03 18.34 -18.88
CA PRO A 76 -3.59 19.20 -17.84
C PRO A 76 -4.87 18.63 -17.21
N LEU A 77 -5.69 17.93 -18.01
CA LEU A 77 -6.91 17.27 -17.53
C LEU A 77 -6.57 16.15 -16.54
N LEU A 78 -5.58 15.31 -16.86
CA LEU A 78 -5.09 14.28 -15.96
C LEU A 78 -4.56 14.88 -14.65
N ALA A 79 -3.78 15.96 -14.74
CA ALA A 79 -3.22 16.64 -13.58
C ALA A 79 -4.31 17.24 -12.66
N ALA A 80 -5.36 17.83 -13.24
CA ALA A 80 -6.52 18.32 -12.50
C ALA A 80 -7.30 17.18 -11.84
N ALA A 81 -7.50 16.07 -12.55
CA ALA A 81 -8.25 14.91 -12.05
C ALA A 81 -7.53 14.21 -10.88
N ILE A 82 -6.22 13.97 -10.99
CA ILE A 82 -5.37 13.43 -9.91
C ILE A 82 -5.43 14.34 -8.68
N SER A 83 -5.49 15.65 -8.89
CA SER A 83 -5.51 16.65 -7.81
C SER A 83 -6.91 16.96 -7.26
N GLY A 84 -7.97 16.34 -7.79
CA GLY A 84 -9.33 16.56 -7.34
C GLY A 84 -9.96 17.89 -7.78
N GLN A 85 -9.47 18.53 -8.84
CA GLN A 85 -9.85 19.90 -9.22
C GLN A 85 -11.05 19.92 -10.19
N HIS A 86 -12.25 19.69 -9.66
CA HIS A 86 -13.50 19.54 -10.43
C HIS A 86 -13.79 20.70 -11.39
N SER A 87 -13.76 21.95 -10.91
CA SER A 87 -14.06 23.13 -11.73
C SER A 87 -13.07 23.29 -12.88
N THR A 88 -11.80 22.95 -12.63
CA THR A 88 -10.75 23.03 -13.64
C THR A 88 -10.86 21.93 -14.68
N MET A 89 -11.21 20.70 -14.27
CA MET A 89 -11.56 19.65 -15.23
C MET A 89 -12.70 20.10 -16.14
N LYS A 90 -13.74 20.73 -15.58
CA LYS A 90 -14.87 21.22 -16.37
C LYS A 90 -14.44 22.23 -17.43
N ILE A 91 -13.61 23.21 -17.06
CA ILE A 91 -13.05 24.21 -18.00
C ILE A 91 -12.24 23.52 -19.11
N LEU A 92 -11.35 22.59 -18.75
CA LEU A 92 -10.54 21.87 -19.74
C LEU A 92 -11.41 21.07 -20.73
N LEU A 93 -12.46 20.40 -20.23
CA LEU A 93 -13.44 19.69 -21.06
C LEU A 93 -14.28 20.63 -21.95
N GLU A 94 -14.69 21.79 -21.42
CA GLU A 94 -15.38 22.84 -22.19
C GLU A 94 -14.50 23.39 -23.32
N HIS A 95 -13.17 23.34 -23.16
CA HIS A 95 -12.17 23.65 -24.17
C HIS A 95 -11.72 22.44 -25.01
N HIS A 96 -12.51 21.37 -25.04
CA HIS A 96 -12.31 20.18 -25.88
C HIS A 96 -11.03 19.37 -25.57
N ALA A 97 -10.55 19.35 -24.32
CA ALA A 97 -9.49 18.44 -23.91
C ALA A 97 -9.81 17.00 -24.32
N ASP A 98 -8.86 16.33 -24.99
CA ASP A 98 -9.00 14.92 -25.35
C ASP A 98 -8.96 14.07 -24.09
N VAL A 99 -10.13 13.62 -23.70
CA VAL A 99 -10.25 12.75 -22.54
C VAL A 99 -9.67 11.38 -22.83
N GLY A 100 -9.67 10.89 -24.07
CA GLY A 100 -9.10 9.60 -24.42
C GLY A 100 -7.58 9.55 -24.33
N ALA A 101 -6.91 10.71 -24.40
CA ALA A 101 -5.47 10.80 -24.61
C ALA A 101 -4.65 9.95 -23.62
N ASP A 102 -5.02 9.92 -22.33
CA ASP A 102 -4.16 9.29 -21.31
C ASP A 102 -4.88 8.83 -20.04
N MET A 103 -6.17 8.52 -20.10
CA MET A 103 -6.91 8.12 -18.89
C MET A 103 -6.49 6.77 -18.31
N ASN A 104 -5.89 5.95 -19.17
CA ASN A 104 -5.28 4.68 -18.82
C ASN A 104 -3.77 4.81 -18.59
N PHE A 105 -3.22 6.04 -18.67
CA PHE A 105 -1.84 6.33 -18.31
C PHE A 105 -1.61 5.92 -16.86
N ARG A 106 -0.44 5.31 -16.65
CA ARG A 106 0.07 4.95 -15.35
C ARG A 106 1.24 5.84 -15.03
N ASP A 107 1.23 6.39 -13.83
CA ASP A 107 2.43 7.05 -13.31
C ASP A 107 3.57 6.03 -13.11
N SER A 108 4.73 6.49 -12.64
CA SER A 108 5.88 5.62 -12.37
C SER A 108 5.62 4.53 -11.31
N ASN A 109 4.51 4.60 -10.58
CA ASN A 109 4.09 3.62 -9.57
C ASN A 109 2.97 2.70 -10.10
N GLY A 110 2.65 2.75 -11.39
CA GLY A 110 1.58 1.95 -11.98
C GLY A 110 0.16 2.46 -11.68
N VAL A 111 0.03 3.65 -11.09
CA VAL A 111 -1.25 4.19 -10.63
C VAL A 111 -1.94 4.92 -11.76
N THR A 112 -3.21 4.58 -12.00
CA THR A 112 -4.05 5.25 -12.99
C THR A 112 -4.85 6.39 -12.38
N CYS A 113 -5.35 7.30 -13.22
CA CYS A 113 -6.22 8.38 -12.74
C CYS A 113 -7.48 7.86 -12.04
N VAL A 114 -8.04 6.74 -12.50
CA VAL A 114 -9.21 6.10 -11.87
C VAL A 114 -8.87 5.59 -10.48
N MET A 115 -7.68 4.99 -10.29
CA MET A 115 -7.23 4.57 -8.96
C MET A 115 -7.09 5.75 -8.01
N VAL A 116 -6.50 6.86 -8.48
CA VAL A 116 -6.38 8.08 -7.65
C VAL A 116 -7.76 8.62 -7.28
N ALA A 117 -8.66 8.74 -8.24
CA ALA A 117 -10.02 9.20 -8.00
C ALA A 117 -10.75 8.28 -7.00
N ALA A 118 -10.57 6.95 -7.13
CA ALA A 118 -11.16 5.95 -6.24
C ALA A 118 -10.64 6.09 -4.81
N ASN A 119 -9.34 6.33 -4.67
CA ASN A 119 -8.71 6.54 -3.38
C ASN A 119 -9.16 7.85 -2.70
N HIS A 120 -9.45 8.88 -3.49
CA HIS A 120 -10.06 10.12 -3.00
C HIS A 120 -11.57 10.04 -2.74
N GLY A 121 -12.23 8.95 -3.15
CA GLY A 121 -13.68 8.77 -3.01
C GLY A 121 -14.52 9.74 -3.86
N SER A 122 -13.94 10.34 -4.90
CA SER A 122 -14.62 11.37 -5.70
C SER A 122 -15.49 10.73 -6.78
N SER A 123 -16.77 10.48 -6.46
CA SER A 123 -17.73 9.87 -7.39
C SER A 123 -17.93 10.68 -8.68
N VAL A 124 -17.87 12.01 -8.60
CA VAL A 124 -17.99 12.89 -9.77
C VAL A 124 -16.78 12.75 -10.69
N ILE A 125 -15.56 12.69 -10.15
CA ILE A 125 -14.37 12.45 -10.96
C ILE A 125 -14.42 11.04 -11.54
N MET A 126 -14.80 10.02 -10.76
CA MET A 126 -14.99 8.66 -11.31
C MET A 126 -15.92 8.68 -12.50
N LYS A 127 -17.07 9.35 -12.37
CA LYS A 127 -18.07 9.38 -13.41
C LYS A 127 -17.55 10.07 -14.66
N CYS A 128 -16.98 11.27 -14.53
CA CYS A 128 -16.34 11.94 -15.67
C CYS A 128 -15.25 11.08 -16.30
N LEU A 129 -14.45 10.38 -15.48
CA LEU A 129 -13.38 9.54 -15.98
C LEU A 129 -13.93 8.34 -16.78
N LEU A 130 -14.95 7.67 -16.26
CA LEU A 130 -15.59 6.51 -16.88
C LEU A 130 -16.41 6.87 -18.12
N ASP A 131 -17.19 7.94 -18.07
CA ASP A 131 -17.98 8.45 -19.20
C ASP A 131 -17.08 8.78 -20.40
N ALA A 132 -15.81 9.06 -20.12
CA ALA A 132 -14.80 9.36 -21.11
C ALA A 132 -13.89 8.18 -21.49
N GLY A 133 -14.24 6.96 -21.08
CA GLY A 133 -13.59 5.73 -21.53
C GLY A 133 -12.39 5.27 -20.71
N ALA A 134 -12.15 5.85 -19.52
CA ALA A 134 -11.17 5.27 -18.61
C ALA A 134 -11.54 3.83 -18.25
N ASN A 135 -10.56 2.94 -18.24
CA ASN A 135 -10.78 1.55 -17.85
C ASN A 135 -10.66 1.42 -16.32
N PRO A 136 -11.75 1.15 -15.59
CA PRO A 136 -11.71 0.97 -14.13
C PRO A 136 -11.01 -0.32 -13.70
N ASN A 137 -10.77 -1.24 -14.64
CA ASN A 137 -10.26 -2.57 -14.35
C ASN A 137 -8.76 -2.70 -14.62
N ILE A 138 -8.04 -1.58 -14.78
CA ILE A 138 -6.59 -1.62 -14.85
C ILE A 138 -6.07 -2.06 -13.47
N PRO A 139 -5.33 -3.17 -13.37
CA PRO A 139 -4.80 -3.63 -12.09
C PRO A 139 -3.66 -2.72 -11.63
N ASP A 140 -3.58 -2.51 -10.33
CA ASP A 140 -2.43 -1.88 -9.67
C ASP A 140 -1.25 -2.87 -9.78
N GLU A 141 -0.31 -2.60 -10.69
CA GLU A 141 0.76 -3.53 -11.03
C GLU A 141 1.74 -3.77 -9.89
N ASP A 142 2.01 -2.75 -9.07
CA ASP A 142 2.91 -2.89 -7.93
C ASP A 142 2.27 -3.75 -6.84
N ASN A 143 0.95 -3.63 -6.67
CA ASN A 143 0.18 -4.49 -5.79
C ASN A 143 0.03 -5.91 -6.35
N ASP A 144 -0.18 -6.09 -7.66
CA ASP A 144 -0.30 -7.42 -8.26
C ASP A 144 1.04 -8.16 -8.26
N LEU A 145 2.13 -7.51 -8.64
CA LEU A 145 3.47 -8.13 -8.62
C LEU A 145 3.91 -8.48 -7.20
N SER A 146 3.70 -7.58 -6.23
CA SER A 146 4.02 -7.86 -4.82
C SER A 146 3.13 -8.96 -4.21
N LYS A 147 1.83 -9.01 -4.58
CA LYS A 147 0.93 -10.11 -4.21
C LYS A 147 1.35 -11.43 -4.82
N ARG A 148 1.69 -11.47 -6.11
CA ARG A 148 2.18 -12.68 -6.79
C ARG A 148 3.46 -13.18 -6.15
N LYS A 149 4.43 -12.29 -5.91
CA LYS A 149 5.68 -12.64 -5.24
C LYS A 149 5.43 -13.15 -3.81
N SER A 150 4.52 -12.53 -3.05
CA SER A 150 4.11 -13.02 -1.74
C SER A 150 3.44 -14.40 -1.81
N ALA A 151 2.57 -14.64 -2.81
CA ALA A 151 1.91 -15.92 -3.01
C ALA A 151 2.91 -17.02 -3.39
N GLU A 152 3.88 -16.71 -4.25
CA GLU A 152 4.93 -17.63 -4.68
C GLU A 152 5.87 -17.99 -3.52
N LEU A 153 6.31 -17.02 -2.73
CA LEU A 153 7.08 -17.26 -1.49
C LEU A 153 6.30 -18.12 -0.50
N LYS A 154 4.97 -17.92 -0.36
CA LYS A 154 4.12 -18.77 0.47
C LYS A 154 4.00 -20.20 -0.06
N LEU A 155 3.97 -20.38 -1.38
CA LEU A 155 3.95 -21.69 -2.02
C LEU A 155 5.29 -22.41 -1.80
N GLN A 156 6.40 -21.74 -2.08
CA GLN A 156 7.75 -22.28 -1.87
C GLN A 156 7.98 -22.65 -0.40
N ALA A 157 7.56 -21.79 0.53
CA ALA A 157 7.62 -22.10 1.96
C ALA A 157 6.81 -23.35 2.32
N ARG A 158 5.62 -23.53 1.72
CA ARG A 158 4.79 -24.72 1.93
C ARG A 158 5.46 -25.97 1.37
N GLU A 159 5.98 -25.92 0.14
CA GLU A 159 6.67 -27.05 -0.47
C GLU A 159 7.91 -27.46 0.33
N ALA A 160 8.71 -26.48 0.78
CA ALA A 160 9.84 -26.71 1.65
C ALA A 160 9.42 -27.38 2.98
N PHE A 161 8.32 -26.89 3.58
CA PHE A 161 7.75 -27.48 4.79
C PHE A 161 7.30 -28.93 4.58
N GLU A 162 6.65 -29.24 3.46
CA GLU A 162 6.20 -30.60 3.11
C GLU A 162 7.37 -31.56 2.87
N ARG A 163 8.51 -31.07 2.37
CA ARG A 163 9.76 -31.83 2.22
C ARG A 163 10.58 -31.92 3.51
N ASN A 164 10.06 -31.43 4.64
CA ASN A 164 10.74 -31.32 5.93
C ASN A 164 11.98 -30.40 5.94
N ASP A 165 12.13 -29.52 4.94
CA ASP A 165 13.15 -28.47 4.94
C ASP A 165 12.61 -27.22 5.66
N TYR A 166 12.54 -27.33 6.99
CA TYR A 166 11.99 -26.27 7.83
C TYR A 166 12.87 -25.01 7.88
N ALA A 167 14.16 -25.14 7.60
CA ALA A 167 15.09 -24.01 7.54
C ALA A 167 14.78 -23.15 6.32
N LEU A 168 14.66 -23.76 5.14
CA LEU A 168 14.25 -23.06 3.93
C LEU A 168 12.84 -22.48 4.08
N ALA A 169 11.89 -23.25 4.61
CA ALA A 169 10.53 -22.75 4.84
C ALA A 169 10.51 -21.49 5.72
N ALA A 170 11.35 -21.43 6.77
CA ALA A 170 11.45 -20.26 7.64
C ALA A 170 12.07 -19.04 6.94
N ILE A 171 13.06 -19.26 6.08
CA ILE A 171 13.70 -18.20 5.28
C ILE A 171 12.68 -17.59 4.32
N GLU A 172 11.94 -18.41 3.57
CA GLU A 172 10.94 -17.92 2.60
C GLU A 172 9.80 -17.15 3.26
N LEU A 173 9.40 -17.53 4.48
CA LEU A 173 8.38 -16.79 5.24
C LEU A 173 8.88 -15.42 5.75
N SER A 174 10.19 -15.19 5.77
CA SER A 174 10.79 -13.94 6.27
C SER A 174 10.79 -12.81 5.23
N THR A 175 10.63 -13.14 3.95
CA THR A 175 10.79 -12.19 2.83
C THR A 175 9.48 -11.55 2.37
N SER A 176 8.32 -12.03 2.83
CA SER A 176 7.00 -11.54 2.39
C SER A 176 6.46 -10.37 3.23
N ALA A 177 6.04 -9.29 2.57
CA ALA A 177 5.54 -8.07 3.22
C ALA A 177 4.06 -8.13 3.65
N HIS A 178 3.26 -9.07 3.12
CA HIS A 178 1.81 -9.11 3.30
C HIS A 178 1.34 -10.23 4.24
N ASP A 179 0.35 -9.92 5.09
CA ASP A 179 -0.18 -10.78 6.15
C ASP A 179 0.89 -11.33 7.11
N LYS A 180 1.62 -10.40 7.74
CA LYS A 180 2.71 -10.70 8.67
C LYS A 180 2.31 -11.68 9.77
N ALA A 181 1.08 -11.61 10.28
CA ALA A 181 0.62 -12.49 11.36
C ALA A 181 0.57 -13.96 10.90
N THR A 182 -0.01 -14.26 9.74
CA THR A 182 -0.04 -15.64 9.21
C THR A 182 1.37 -16.17 8.92
N LEU A 183 2.26 -15.33 8.38
CA LEU A 183 3.65 -15.70 8.13
C LEU A 183 4.39 -16.04 9.42
N LEU A 184 4.26 -15.19 10.46
CA LEU A 184 4.85 -15.43 11.78
C LEU A 184 4.30 -16.70 12.42
N ALA A 185 2.99 -16.97 12.32
CA ALA A 185 2.38 -18.20 12.83
C ALA A 185 2.96 -19.47 12.16
N ASN A 186 3.26 -19.39 10.86
CA ASN A 186 3.85 -20.50 10.12
C ASN A 186 5.36 -20.63 10.40
N ARG A 187 6.07 -19.50 10.52
CA ARG A 187 7.51 -19.49 10.81
C ARG A 187 7.80 -19.97 12.23
N SER A 188 6.96 -19.59 13.19
CA SER A 188 6.95 -20.16 14.54
C SER A 188 6.85 -21.68 14.52
N LEU A 189 5.97 -22.25 13.67
CA LEU A 189 5.87 -23.69 13.52
C LEU A 189 7.14 -24.31 12.93
N CYS A 190 7.78 -23.67 11.95
CA CYS A 190 9.07 -24.12 11.40
C CYS A 190 10.15 -24.16 12.49
N TRP A 191 10.23 -23.12 13.32
CA TRP A 191 11.16 -23.08 14.45
C TRP A 191 10.93 -24.19 15.46
N LEU A 192 9.66 -24.54 15.75
CA LEU A 192 9.35 -25.68 16.61
C LEU A 192 9.85 -27.00 16.00
N ARG A 193 9.73 -27.17 14.69
CA ARG A 193 10.25 -28.36 13.99
C ARG A 193 11.78 -28.43 13.98
N LEU A 194 12.45 -27.28 13.98
CA LEU A 194 13.90 -27.15 14.12
C LEU A 194 14.39 -27.21 15.58
N SER A 195 13.50 -27.42 16.54
CA SER A 195 13.80 -27.43 17.97
C SER A 195 14.38 -26.12 18.52
N THR A 196 14.09 -24.99 17.86
CA THR A 196 14.54 -23.66 18.28
C THR A 196 13.42 -22.92 19.02
N GLY A 197 13.30 -23.16 20.32
CA GLY A 197 12.20 -22.62 21.15
C GLY A 197 12.15 -21.08 21.20
N ILE A 198 13.32 -20.42 21.22
CA ILE A 198 13.39 -18.94 21.31
C ILE A 198 12.79 -18.29 20.05
N GLY A 199 13.15 -18.77 18.86
CA GLY A 199 12.60 -18.27 17.60
C GLY A 199 11.10 -18.51 17.49
N ALA A 200 10.64 -19.68 17.94
CA ALA A 200 9.21 -20.03 17.95
C ALA A 200 8.38 -19.07 18.82
N ILE A 201 8.88 -18.72 20.01
CA ILE A 201 8.21 -17.82 20.95
C ILE A 201 8.19 -16.39 20.43
N ALA A 202 9.31 -15.89 19.91
CA ALA A 202 9.39 -14.54 19.36
C ALA A 202 8.35 -14.32 18.26
N ASP A 203 8.28 -15.26 17.31
CA ASP A 203 7.32 -15.20 16.22
C ASP A 203 5.88 -15.37 16.70
N ALA A 204 5.62 -16.29 17.65
CA ALA A 204 4.28 -16.50 18.17
C ALA A 204 3.75 -15.30 18.96
N ASN A 205 4.60 -14.65 19.76
CA ASN A 205 4.26 -13.43 20.50
C ASN A 205 3.94 -12.29 19.53
N MET A 206 4.78 -12.09 18.51
CA MET A 206 4.56 -11.06 17.49
C MET A 206 3.28 -11.34 16.69
N CYS A 207 3.01 -12.60 16.35
CA CYS A 207 1.77 -13.03 15.71
C CYS A 207 0.54 -12.67 16.56
N ARG A 208 0.57 -12.99 17.86
CA ARG A 208 -0.54 -12.69 18.79
C ARG A 208 -0.72 -11.18 18.97
N MET A 209 0.37 -10.41 19.01
CA MET A 209 0.30 -8.94 19.09
C MET A 209 -0.35 -8.32 17.84
N LEU A 210 -0.06 -8.84 16.64
CA LEU A 210 -0.63 -8.34 15.40
C LEU A 210 -2.11 -8.74 15.20
N ARG A 211 -2.51 -9.90 15.70
CA ARG A 211 -3.89 -10.41 15.60
C ARG A 211 -4.37 -11.03 16.93
N PRO A 212 -4.70 -10.20 17.93
CA PRO A 212 -5.05 -10.67 19.27
C PRO A 212 -6.37 -11.44 19.33
N SER A 213 -7.28 -11.24 18.38
CA SER A 213 -8.56 -11.94 18.27
C SER A 213 -8.50 -13.23 17.44
N TRP A 214 -7.30 -13.71 17.06
CA TRP A 214 -7.14 -14.90 16.24
C TRP A 214 -6.79 -16.14 17.08
N PRO A 215 -7.70 -17.13 17.24
CA PRO A 215 -7.45 -18.30 18.10
C PRO A 215 -6.18 -19.09 17.74
N LYS A 216 -5.83 -19.14 16.46
CA LYS A 216 -4.62 -19.82 15.99
C LYS A 216 -3.33 -19.14 16.48
N ALA A 217 -3.34 -17.82 16.70
CA ALA A 217 -2.19 -17.11 17.28
C ALA A 217 -1.98 -17.54 18.74
N CYS A 218 -3.06 -17.62 19.52
CA CYS A 218 -3.04 -18.15 20.88
C CYS A 218 -2.54 -19.60 20.92
N TYR A 219 -3.02 -20.45 20.01
CA TYR A 219 -2.54 -21.83 19.89
C TYR A 219 -1.03 -21.89 19.61
N ARG A 220 -0.53 -21.10 18.65
CA ARG A 220 0.91 -21.08 18.32
C ARG A 220 1.76 -20.62 19.49
N GLN A 221 1.29 -19.61 20.23
CA GLN A 221 1.97 -19.13 21.43
C GLN A 221 2.00 -20.19 22.54
N GLY A 222 0.85 -20.83 22.81
CA GLY A 222 0.79 -21.93 23.77
C GLY A 222 1.70 -23.09 23.38
N ALA A 223 1.72 -23.48 22.11
CA ALA A 223 2.63 -24.52 21.60
C ALA A 223 4.12 -24.15 21.76
N ALA A 224 4.46 -22.87 21.57
CA ALA A 224 5.82 -22.38 21.79
C ALA A 224 6.23 -22.42 23.26
N PHE A 225 5.33 -22.05 24.18
CA PHE A 225 5.57 -22.18 25.62
C PHE A 225 5.63 -23.64 26.09
N MET A 226 4.79 -24.51 25.53
CA MET A 226 4.88 -25.96 25.76
C MET A 226 6.27 -26.50 25.40
N PHE A 227 6.81 -26.08 24.26
CA PHE A 227 8.11 -26.54 23.78
C PHE A 227 9.25 -26.18 24.74
N ILE A 228 9.24 -24.97 25.32
CA ILE A 228 10.25 -24.56 26.30
C ILE A 228 9.92 -24.95 27.75
N LYS A 229 8.86 -25.75 27.95
CA LYS A 229 8.39 -26.22 29.27
C LYS A 229 7.92 -25.10 30.21
N ASP A 230 7.49 -23.95 29.68
CA ASP A 230 6.80 -22.90 30.45
C ASP A 230 5.30 -23.21 30.46
N TYR A 231 4.93 -24.27 31.18
CA TYR A 231 3.57 -24.81 31.16
C TYR A 231 2.52 -23.81 31.70
N GLY A 232 2.92 -22.90 32.60
CA GLY A 232 2.03 -21.84 33.09
C GLY A 232 1.59 -20.90 31.98
N LYS A 233 2.56 -20.33 31.24
CA LYS A 233 2.24 -19.46 30.09
C LYS A 233 1.57 -20.21 28.95
N ALA A 234 1.88 -21.49 28.77
CA ALA A 234 1.19 -22.33 27.79
C ALA A 234 -0.31 -22.44 28.10
N CYS A 235 -0.66 -22.77 29.35
CA CYS A 235 -2.06 -22.83 29.78
C CYS A 235 -2.78 -21.49 29.60
N GLU A 236 -2.15 -20.37 29.99
CA GLU A 236 -2.70 -19.03 29.79
C GLU A 236 -3.00 -18.75 28.32
N ALA A 237 -2.04 -19.02 27.43
CA ALA A 237 -2.20 -18.79 26.00
C ALA A 237 -3.33 -19.66 25.40
N PHE A 238 -3.41 -20.94 25.75
CA PHE A 238 -4.49 -21.80 25.28
C PHE A 238 -5.86 -21.41 25.85
N ALA A 239 -5.93 -21.04 27.13
CA ALA A 239 -7.16 -20.55 27.76
C ALA A 239 -7.67 -19.28 27.08
N ASP A 240 -6.79 -18.35 26.72
CA ASP A 240 -7.16 -17.17 25.94
C ASP A 240 -7.65 -17.54 24.54
N GLY A 241 -7.06 -18.57 23.92
CA GLY A 241 -7.55 -19.13 22.66
C GLY A 241 -8.99 -19.67 22.76
N LEU A 242 -9.33 -20.35 23.85
CA LEU A 242 -10.69 -20.86 24.09
C LEU A 242 -11.70 -19.77 24.45
N LYS A 243 -11.27 -18.63 25.01
CA LYS A 243 -12.16 -17.47 25.17
C LYS A 243 -12.59 -16.92 23.81
N LEU A 244 -11.73 -17.00 22.80
CA LEU A 244 -12.00 -16.53 21.44
C LEU A 244 -12.81 -17.55 20.63
N ASP A 245 -12.52 -18.84 20.79
CA ASP A 245 -13.21 -19.93 20.11
C ASP A 245 -13.45 -21.11 21.06
N PRO A 246 -14.57 -21.08 21.83
CA PRO A 246 -14.88 -22.11 22.82
C PRO A 246 -15.14 -23.50 22.22
N ALA A 247 -15.43 -23.59 20.92
CA ALA A 247 -15.70 -24.85 20.23
C ALA A 247 -14.41 -25.53 19.72
N ASN A 248 -13.25 -24.90 19.88
CA ASN A 248 -12.00 -25.38 19.29
C ASN A 248 -11.43 -26.61 20.01
N GLU A 249 -11.66 -27.80 19.47
CA GLU A 249 -11.22 -29.06 20.08
C GLU A 249 -9.69 -29.20 20.13
N ASP A 250 -8.96 -28.66 19.16
CA ASP A 250 -7.49 -28.69 19.16
C ASP A 250 -6.92 -27.87 20.31
N ILE A 251 -7.43 -26.65 20.54
CA ILE A 251 -7.01 -25.81 21.66
C ILE A 251 -7.42 -26.46 22.99
N LYS A 252 -8.62 -27.05 23.09
CA LYS A 252 -9.05 -27.77 24.31
C LYS A 252 -8.12 -28.93 24.64
N LYS A 253 -7.74 -29.72 23.63
CA LYS A 253 -6.78 -30.80 23.80
C LYS A 253 -5.43 -30.27 24.24
N ALA A 254 -4.90 -29.25 23.57
CA ALA A 254 -3.61 -28.66 23.91
C ALA A 254 -3.58 -28.07 25.33
N LEU A 255 -4.68 -27.47 25.79
CA LEU A 255 -4.81 -27.00 27.17
C LEU A 255 -4.76 -28.15 28.17
N ARG A 256 -5.50 -29.24 27.95
CA ARG A 256 -5.45 -30.43 28.82
C ARG A 256 -4.04 -31.02 28.89
N ASP A 257 -3.38 -31.15 27.75
CA ASP A 257 -2.02 -31.66 27.65
C ASP A 257 -1.04 -30.75 28.43
N ALA A 258 -1.23 -29.43 28.37
CA ALA A 258 -0.42 -28.45 29.11
C ALA A 258 -0.66 -28.51 30.64
N GLU A 259 -1.91 -28.66 31.07
CA GLU A 259 -2.25 -28.79 32.49
C GLU A 259 -1.69 -30.09 33.09
N GLU A 260 -1.74 -31.19 32.35
CA GLU A 260 -1.16 -32.47 32.78
C GLU A 260 0.37 -32.36 32.90
N ALA A 261 1.03 -31.74 31.91
CA ALA A 261 2.47 -31.50 31.95
C ALA A 261 2.87 -30.61 33.13
N MET A 262 2.10 -29.55 33.42
CA MET A 262 2.32 -28.68 34.57
C MET A 262 2.19 -29.43 35.91
N LYS A 263 1.22 -30.35 36.02
CA LYS A 263 1.03 -31.18 37.22
C LYS A 263 2.21 -32.14 37.42
N LYS A 264 2.68 -32.78 36.35
CA LYS A 264 3.84 -33.68 36.38
C LYS A 264 5.12 -32.94 36.78
N ASP A 265 5.42 -31.81 36.14
CA ASP A 265 6.60 -30.99 36.48
C ASP A 265 6.59 -30.49 37.93
N LYS A 266 5.42 -30.13 38.47
CA LYS A 266 5.28 -29.79 39.90
C LYS A 266 5.54 -30.97 40.84
N MET A 267 5.15 -32.18 40.46
CA MET A 267 5.41 -33.39 41.27
C MET A 267 6.89 -33.76 41.23
N GLU A 268 7.52 -33.69 40.05
CA GLU A 268 8.95 -33.97 39.88
C GLU A 268 9.84 -33.00 40.64
N ARG A 269 9.48 -31.70 40.73
CA ARG A 269 10.23 -30.72 41.53
C ARG A 269 10.06 -30.88 43.04
N ARG A 270 9.11 -31.69 43.49
CA ARG A 270 8.81 -31.93 44.92
C ARG A 270 9.38 -33.25 45.45
N GLY A 271 9.79 -34.15 44.57
CA GLY A 271 10.46 -35.43 44.91
C GLY A 271 11.97 -35.29 44.89
#